data_AF-A0A1M3BJC8-F1
#
_entry.id   AF-A0A1M3BJC8-F1
#
_cell.length_a   1.000
_cell.length_b   1.000
_cell.length_c   1.000
_cell.angle_alpha   90.00
_cell.angle_beta   90.00
_cell.angle_gamma   90.00
#
_symmetry.space_group_name_H-M   'P 1'
#
loop_
_entity.id
_entity.type
_entity.pdbx_description
1 polymer ?
#
loop_
_entity_poly.entity_id
_entity_poly.type
_entity_poly.pdbx_seq_one_letter_code
_entity_poly.pdbx_strand_id
1 'polypeptide(L)'
;MNRAMRRLSLVLAVLALGGVFAATAAQASPWTLTTLNLGDKETIFGMHCEASGFCVGVGQEGVVVQSTAPTAGAGAWTVGHVTPAGELNANLRGISCPSATLCVAVDSSGGVWTTTDPGAGAASWSATKIPKARSLFGVDCVAATQCVVVGGTGVFTSANPTGGPTAWVRTVLPGNPLLRGVSCTGTLCVASAFNGEIWTTTNATGGASAWTSAGQPAGEEPLLGISCFSEALCMVGGEGKVLVSTLPTQGVYAWPTTPLPRRFQIVASDCPQANLCILTSNNGEVTATSNPVGGPSAWLTEHLIKGVTNALFGLSCPSELLCVAAGKFGQILTSTQPSATGQPEPPPPPPAPTTLLTHTPPTLIHLGVRTPAPTVAFRFKGQGTGPFWFRCRLDSKPGRICTAPFKARVGVGNHAFRVRAFGPGGGAATTLLYRFKVERANPKPKPKPKPKPKKHHKS
;
A
#
# COMPACT_ATOMS: atom_id res chain seq x y z
N MET A 1 71.30 21.53 61.15
CA MET A 1 70.34 21.35 62.27
C MET A 1 68.93 21.30 61.69
N ASN A 2 68.09 20.44 62.26
CA ASN A 2 66.80 19.95 61.76
C ASN A 2 65.64 20.98 61.67
N ARG A 3 64.74 20.73 60.70
CA ARG A 3 63.24 20.80 60.72
C ARG A 3 62.52 22.16 60.93
N ALA A 4 61.60 22.51 60.01
CA ALA A 4 60.13 22.38 60.21
C ALA A 4 59.24 22.91 59.04
N MET A 5 58.36 22.02 58.57
CA MET A 5 56.94 22.18 58.14
C MET A 5 56.43 23.16 57.05
N ARG A 6 56.17 22.59 55.86
CA ARG A 6 54.87 22.40 55.15
C ARG A 6 53.62 23.26 55.54
N ARG A 7 53.03 23.95 54.54
CA ARG A 7 51.59 23.95 54.08
C ARG A 7 51.59 24.46 52.62
N LEU A 8 51.34 23.68 51.56
CA LEU A 8 50.13 23.03 51.01
C LEU A 8 48.99 24.00 50.62
N SER A 9 48.93 24.36 49.33
CA SER A 9 47.73 24.85 48.64
C SER A 9 47.57 24.06 47.34
N LEU A 10 46.53 23.23 47.26
CA LEU A 10 46.10 22.51 46.06
C LEU A 10 45.40 23.49 45.12
N VAL A 11 45.77 23.50 43.83
CA VAL A 11 44.92 23.99 42.74
C VAL A 11 44.66 22.80 41.82
N LEU A 12 43.39 22.36 41.75
CA LEU A 12 42.92 21.36 40.79
C LEU A 12 42.90 21.98 39.38
N ALA A 13 43.70 21.43 38.46
CA ALA A 13 43.51 21.67 37.03
C ALA A 13 42.52 20.63 36.49
N VAL A 14 41.32 21.09 36.10
CA VAL A 14 40.32 20.28 35.40
C VAL A 14 40.68 20.27 33.91
N LEU A 15 41.09 19.10 33.40
CA LEU A 15 41.24 18.84 31.97
C LEU A 15 39.85 18.77 31.32
N ALA A 16 39.48 19.80 30.56
CA ALA A 16 38.32 19.75 29.68
C ALA A 16 38.69 18.95 28.42
N LEU A 17 38.26 17.68 28.35
CA LEU A 17 38.15 16.96 27.09
C LEU A 17 37.04 17.60 26.25
N GLY A 18 37.43 18.51 25.37
CA GLY A 18 36.53 19.03 24.32
C GLY A 18 36.20 17.91 23.34
N GLY A 19 35.04 17.27 23.53
CA GLY A 19 34.47 16.38 22.54
C GLY A 19 34.10 17.19 21.30
N VAL A 20 34.78 16.93 20.18
CA VAL A 20 34.38 17.41 18.86
C VAL A 20 33.11 16.64 18.49
N PHE A 21 31.95 17.21 18.80
CA PHE A 21 30.71 16.82 18.14
C PHE A 21 30.84 17.27 16.69
N ALA A 22 31.09 16.32 15.78
CA ALA A 22 30.88 16.56 14.36
C ALA A 22 29.39 16.87 14.19
N ALA A 23 29.06 18.16 14.06
CA ALA A 23 27.74 18.56 13.64
C ALA A 23 27.52 17.98 12.24
N THR A 24 26.71 16.92 12.15
CA THR A 24 26.23 16.43 10.87
C THR A 24 25.46 17.59 10.22
N ALA A 25 25.99 18.12 9.12
CA ALA A 25 25.31 19.14 8.35
C ALA A 25 23.91 18.61 7.99
N ALA A 26 22.86 19.35 8.36
CA ALA A 26 21.50 19.01 7.98
C ALA A 26 21.43 18.99 6.45
N GLN A 27 21.14 17.83 5.86
CA GLN A 27 20.98 17.69 4.43
C GLN A 27 19.78 18.54 3.97
N ALA A 28 19.96 19.28 2.88
CA ALA A 28 18.87 20.07 2.30
C ALA A 28 17.72 19.16 1.86
N SER A 29 16.49 19.63 2.01
CA SER A 29 15.31 18.93 1.53
C SER A 29 15.44 18.56 0.05
N PRO A 30 15.09 17.33 -0.37
CA PRO A 30 15.05 16.99 -1.78
C PRO A 30 13.82 17.56 -2.50
N TRP A 31 12.92 18.25 -1.78
CA TRP A 31 11.72 18.84 -2.32
C TRP A 31 11.89 20.34 -2.57
N THR A 32 11.48 20.77 -3.77
CA THR A 32 11.46 22.18 -4.16
C THR A 32 10.02 22.67 -4.20
N LEU A 33 9.71 23.72 -3.46
CA LEU A 33 8.41 24.41 -3.49
C LEU A 33 8.40 25.48 -4.58
N THR A 34 7.43 25.38 -5.48
CA THR A 34 7.10 26.37 -6.50
C THR A 34 5.67 26.86 -6.28
N THR A 35 5.44 28.17 -6.35
CA THR A 35 4.10 28.74 -6.21
C THR A 35 3.64 29.32 -7.54
N LEU A 36 2.49 28.86 -8.03
CA LEU A 36 1.88 29.35 -9.28
C LEU A 36 1.02 30.62 -9.08
N ASN A 37 0.77 31.01 -7.82
CA ASN A 37 0.01 32.22 -7.44
C ASN A 37 -1.42 32.25 -8.00
N LEU A 38 -2.13 31.13 -7.85
CA LEU A 38 -3.50 30.94 -8.36
C LEU A 38 -4.57 31.74 -7.60
N GLY A 39 -4.20 32.37 -6.47
CA GLY A 39 -5.12 33.10 -5.59
C GLY A 39 -5.74 32.23 -4.49
N ASP A 40 -6.41 32.89 -3.54
CA ASP A 40 -6.76 32.31 -2.23
C ASP A 40 -7.83 31.20 -2.27
N LYS A 41 -8.56 31.12 -3.39
CA LYS A 41 -9.65 30.16 -3.56
C LYS A 41 -9.23 28.91 -4.32
N GLU A 42 -8.07 28.89 -4.96
CA GLU A 42 -7.68 27.80 -5.84
C GLU A 42 -6.88 26.73 -5.11
N THR A 43 -7.22 25.48 -5.39
CA THR A 43 -6.57 24.29 -4.83
C THR A 43 -6.50 23.23 -5.89
N ILE A 44 -5.30 22.68 -6.11
CA ILE A 44 -5.10 21.55 -7.00
C ILE A 44 -5.33 20.27 -6.20
N PHE A 45 -6.38 19.53 -6.52
CA PHE A 45 -6.79 18.33 -5.78
C PHE A 45 -6.24 17.04 -6.38
N GLY A 46 -6.14 16.97 -7.71
CA GLY A 46 -5.62 15.83 -8.44
C GLY A 46 -4.35 16.19 -9.18
N MET A 47 -3.41 15.26 -9.25
CA MET A 47 -2.19 15.38 -10.03
C MET A 47 -1.93 14.05 -10.74
N HIS A 48 -1.56 14.11 -12.01
CA HIS A 48 -1.07 12.96 -12.76
C HIS A 48 0.17 13.40 -13.54
N CYS A 49 1.24 12.62 -13.42
CA CYS A 49 2.47 12.81 -14.17
C CYS A 49 2.83 11.51 -14.88
N GLU A 50 3.34 11.65 -16.09
CA GLU A 50 3.89 10.57 -16.88
C GLU A 50 5.40 10.44 -16.66
N ALA A 51 5.97 9.28 -16.95
CA ALA A 51 7.42 9.07 -16.91
C ALA A 51 8.19 9.97 -17.90
N SER A 52 7.52 10.51 -18.92
CA SER A 52 8.05 11.50 -19.85
C SER A 52 8.35 12.85 -19.20
N GLY A 53 7.81 13.11 -18.00
CA GLY A 53 7.86 14.40 -17.32
C GLY A 53 6.67 15.31 -17.61
N PHE A 54 5.74 14.89 -18.49
CA PHE A 54 4.48 15.61 -18.67
C PHE A 54 3.57 15.42 -17.45
N CYS A 55 3.10 16.53 -16.88
CA CYS A 55 2.24 16.55 -15.71
C CYS A 55 0.98 17.37 -15.98
N VAL A 56 -0.15 16.92 -15.44
CA VAL A 56 -1.43 17.61 -15.43
C VAL A 56 -2.01 17.59 -14.02
N GLY A 57 -2.32 18.76 -13.48
CA GLY A 57 -3.04 18.94 -12.23
C GLY A 57 -4.43 19.50 -12.47
N VAL A 58 -5.41 19.10 -11.66
CA VAL A 58 -6.79 19.57 -11.72
C VAL A 58 -7.31 19.97 -10.35
N GLY A 59 -8.24 20.92 -10.28
CA GLY A 59 -8.68 21.42 -8.99
C GLY A 59 -9.95 22.25 -8.92
N GLN A 60 -9.99 23.09 -7.87
CA GLN A 60 -11.09 24.00 -7.57
C GLN A 60 -11.30 25.03 -8.69
N GLU A 61 -12.55 25.50 -8.85
CA GLU A 61 -12.91 26.50 -9.87
C GLU A 61 -12.54 26.10 -11.31
N GLY A 62 -12.40 24.80 -11.58
CA GLY A 62 -12.05 24.29 -12.90
C GLY A 62 -10.58 24.44 -13.26
N VAL A 63 -9.69 24.76 -12.32
CA VAL A 63 -8.27 24.94 -12.64
C VAL A 63 -7.65 23.66 -13.22
N VAL A 64 -6.88 23.84 -14.29
CA VAL A 64 -6.03 22.85 -14.95
C VAL A 64 -4.63 23.45 -15.07
N VAL A 65 -3.63 22.76 -14.53
CA VAL A 65 -2.21 23.16 -14.64
C VAL A 65 -1.43 22.10 -15.38
N GLN A 66 -0.46 22.49 -16.20
CA GLN A 66 0.27 21.55 -17.06
C GLN A 66 1.74 21.93 -17.18
N SER A 67 2.61 20.93 -17.30
CA SER A 67 4.03 21.15 -17.53
C SER A 67 4.68 19.95 -18.21
N THR A 68 5.64 20.19 -19.09
CA THR A 68 6.57 19.16 -19.60
C THR A 68 7.92 19.17 -18.87
N ALA A 69 8.12 20.12 -17.97
CA ALA A 69 9.35 20.31 -17.20
C ALA A 69 8.99 20.78 -15.76
N PRO A 70 8.34 19.92 -14.94
CA PRO A 70 7.72 20.32 -13.69
C PRO A 70 8.70 20.91 -12.66
N THR A 71 9.99 20.56 -12.76
CA THR A 71 11.07 21.02 -11.88
C THR A 71 11.68 22.37 -12.30
N ALA A 72 11.31 22.92 -13.46
CA ALA A 72 11.89 24.15 -14.02
C ALA A 72 11.26 25.45 -13.46
N GLY A 73 10.58 25.36 -12.31
CA GLY A 73 9.96 26.48 -11.62
C GLY A 73 8.64 26.93 -12.25
N ALA A 74 8.08 28.03 -11.73
CA ALA A 74 6.70 28.44 -12.04
C ALA A 74 6.45 28.75 -13.52
N GLY A 75 7.45 29.29 -14.23
CA GLY A 75 7.33 29.62 -15.66
C GLY A 75 7.23 28.41 -16.59
N ALA A 76 7.52 27.21 -16.09
CA ALA A 76 7.35 25.96 -16.83
C ALA A 76 5.94 25.38 -16.73
N TRP A 77 5.06 26.01 -15.95
CA TRP A 77 3.68 25.59 -15.77
C TRP A 77 2.73 26.52 -16.52
N THR A 78 1.86 25.94 -17.33
CA THR A 78 0.71 26.65 -17.89
C THR A 78 -0.49 26.46 -16.97
N VAL A 79 -1.31 27.49 -16.87
CA VAL A 79 -2.51 27.52 -16.04
C VAL A 79 -3.68 27.91 -16.92
N GLY A 80 -4.80 27.20 -16.81
CA GLY A 80 -6.07 27.59 -17.39
C GLY A 80 -7.22 27.04 -16.58
N HIS A 81 -8.43 27.43 -16.94
CA HIS A 81 -9.65 27.00 -16.26
C HIS A 81 -10.64 26.45 -17.26
N VAL A 82 -11.16 25.26 -16.97
CA VAL A 82 -12.29 24.72 -17.74
C VAL A 82 -13.53 25.51 -17.40
N THR A 83 -14.39 25.73 -18.40
CA THR A 83 -15.65 26.43 -18.17
C THR A 83 -16.69 25.44 -17.64
N PRO A 84 -17.37 25.73 -16.51
CA PRO A 84 -18.50 24.94 -16.03
C PRO A 84 -19.54 24.68 -17.14
N ALA A 85 -20.06 23.46 -17.20
CA ALA A 85 -20.97 23.02 -18.26
C ALA A 85 -22.29 22.48 -17.67
N GLY A 86 -23.42 23.10 -18.03
CA GLY A 86 -24.74 22.70 -17.55
C GLY A 86 -24.84 22.74 -16.01
N GLU A 87 -25.17 21.60 -15.40
CA GLU A 87 -25.28 21.45 -13.94
C GLU A 87 -23.94 21.18 -13.23
N LEU A 88 -22.82 21.19 -13.97
CA LEU A 88 -21.50 20.87 -13.42
C LEU A 88 -20.83 22.10 -12.85
N ASN A 89 -20.21 21.96 -11.68
CA ASN A 89 -19.54 23.07 -10.99
C ASN A 89 -18.04 23.16 -11.27
N ALA A 90 -17.50 22.28 -12.12
CA ALA A 90 -16.07 22.19 -12.45
C ALA A 90 -15.14 22.09 -11.24
N ASN A 91 -15.63 21.64 -10.08
CA ASN A 91 -14.79 21.47 -8.90
C ASN A 91 -14.12 20.09 -8.96
N LEU A 92 -13.03 20.03 -9.75
CA LEU A 92 -12.33 18.80 -10.13
C LEU A 92 -11.61 18.20 -8.91
N ARG A 93 -11.60 16.86 -8.81
CA ARG A 93 -11.12 16.11 -7.65
C ARG A 93 -10.02 15.12 -7.97
N GLY A 94 -10.30 14.18 -8.87
CA GLY A 94 -9.37 13.16 -9.31
C GLY A 94 -9.07 13.30 -10.79
N ILE A 95 -7.90 12.82 -11.21
CA ILE A 95 -7.47 12.75 -12.61
C ILE A 95 -6.70 11.44 -12.84
N SER A 96 -6.89 10.84 -14.01
CA SER A 96 -6.10 9.72 -14.52
C SER A 96 -5.87 9.91 -16.01
N CYS A 97 -4.62 9.82 -16.46
CA CYS A 97 -4.27 9.88 -17.87
C CYS A 97 -3.76 8.50 -18.33
N PRO A 98 -4.64 7.63 -18.88
CA PRO A 98 -4.21 6.31 -19.37
C PRO A 98 -3.28 6.37 -20.59
N SER A 99 -3.17 7.53 -21.25
CA SER A 99 -2.20 7.78 -22.32
C SER A 99 -1.90 9.27 -22.45
N ALA A 100 -0.84 9.60 -23.18
CA ALA A 100 -0.47 10.99 -23.53
C ALA A 100 -1.56 11.75 -24.32
N THR A 101 -2.57 11.04 -24.83
CA THR A 101 -3.66 11.59 -25.64
C THR A 101 -5.01 11.35 -24.99
N LEU A 102 -5.09 10.99 -23.72
CA LEU A 102 -6.35 10.87 -23.01
C LEU A 102 -6.13 11.11 -21.53
N CYS A 103 -6.79 12.14 -21.01
CA CYS A 103 -6.95 12.35 -19.57
C CYS A 103 -8.43 12.38 -19.21
N VAL A 104 -8.75 11.80 -18.05
CA VAL A 104 -10.09 11.75 -17.47
C VAL A 104 -10.02 12.35 -16.07
N ALA A 105 -10.83 13.37 -15.81
CA ALA A 105 -10.99 13.98 -14.50
C ALA A 105 -12.45 13.92 -14.04
N VAL A 106 -12.68 14.06 -12.74
CA VAL A 106 -14.02 13.97 -12.14
C VAL A 106 -14.29 15.14 -11.23
N ASP A 107 -15.57 15.56 -11.13
CA ASP A 107 -15.97 16.68 -10.28
C ASP A 107 -16.96 16.30 -9.16
N SER A 108 -17.02 17.18 -8.17
CA SER A 108 -17.90 17.02 -7.01
C SER A 108 -19.40 17.06 -7.32
N SER A 109 -19.80 17.54 -8.49
CA SER A 109 -21.19 17.56 -8.92
C SER A 109 -21.61 16.27 -9.64
N GLY A 110 -20.71 15.37 -10.02
CA GLY A 110 -21.05 14.15 -10.78
C GLY A 110 -20.63 14.19 -12.26
N GLY A 111 -19.79 15.14 -12.63
CA GLY A 111 -19.25 15.25 -13.98
C GLY A 111 -17.98 14.44 -14.18
N VAL A 112 -17.83 13.95 -15.41
CA VAL A 112 -16.56 13.47 -15.96
C VAL A 112 -16.11 14.48 -17.00
N TRP A 113 -14.84 14.85 -16.92
CA TRP A 113 -14.16 15.76 -17.83
C TRP A 113 -13.13 14.96 -18.59
N THR A 114 -13.13 15.06 -19.92
CA THR A 114 -12.18 14.33 -20.78
C THR A 114 -11.51 15.25 -21.78
N THR A 115 -10.23 15.02 -22.02
CA THR A 115 -9.50 15.63 -23.13
C THR A 115 -8.74 14.54 -23.88
N THR A 116 -8.67 14.66 -25.21
CA THR A 116 -7.82 13.83 -26.07
C THR A 116 -6.52 14.51 -26.49
N ASP A 117 -6.31 15.75 -26.05
CA ASP A 117 -5.09 16.51 -26.23
C ASP A 117 -4.78 17.23 -24.91
N PRO A 118 -4.24 16.51 -23.92
CA PRO A 118 -3.86 17.11 -22.66
C PRO A 118 -2.88 18.27 -22.82
N GLY A 119 -2.07 18.35 -23.88
CA GLY A 119 -1.13 19.46 -24.07
C GLY A 119 -1.79 20.79 -24.47
N ALA A 120 -3.01 20.75 -25.00
CA ALA A 120 -3.73 21.93 -25.50
C ALA A 120 -4.42 22.77 -24.41
N GLY A 121 -4.18 22.50 -23.12
CA GLY A 121 -4.72 23.30 -22.02
C GLY A 121 -6.20 23.07 -21.75
N ALA A 122 -6.77 23.96 -20.94
CA ALA A 122 -8.14 23.83 -20.42
C ALA A 122 -9.23 23.82 -21.52
N ALA A 123 -9.00 24.49 -22.64
CA ALA A 123 -9.96 24.56 -23.75
C ALA A 123 -10.19 23.21 -24.46
N SER A 124 -9.28 22.25 -24.31
CA SER A 124 -9.39 20.90 -24.89
C SER A 124 -10.35 19.99 -24.12
N TRP A 125 -10.74 20.37 -22.90
CA TRP A 125 -11.56 19.55 -22.03
C TRP A 125 -13.03 19.66 -22.38
N SER A 126 -13.70 18.51 -22.39
CA SER A 126 -15.14 18.37 -22.59
C SER A 126 -15.75 17.72 -21.36
N ALA A 127 -16.94 18.16 -20.97
CA ALA A 127 -17.60 17.69 -19.75
C ALA A 127 -18.87 16.90 -20.06
N THR A 128 -19.11 15.86 -19.29
CA THR A 128 -20.31 15.03 -19.35
C THR A 128 -20.82 14.76 -17.95
N LYS A 129 -22.10 15.04 -17.71
CA LYS A 129 -22.77 14.64 -16.46
C LYS A 129 -23.14 13.16 -16.52
N ILE A 130 -22.70 12.38 -15.54
CA ILE A 130 -23.18 11.00 -15.39
C ILE A 130 -24.53 11.01 -14.66
N PRO A 131 -25.56 10.30 -15.16
CA PRO A 131 -26.84 10.21 -14.50
C PRO A 131 -26.70 9.61 -13.09
N LYS A 132 -27.31 10.27 -12.09
CA LYS A 132 -27.29 9.85 -10.67
C LYS A 132 -25.90 9.87 -9.99
N ALA A 133 -24.85 10.31 -10.68
CA ALA A 133 -23.56 10.58 -10.06
C ALA A 133 -23.63 11.86 -9.23
N ARG A 134 -23.06 11.82 -8.03
CA ARG A 134 -22.84 12.97 -7.15
C ARG A 134 -21.55 12.76 -6.38
N SER A 135 -20.83 13.84 -6.09
CA SER A 135 -19.62 13.81 -5.27
C SER A 135 -18.62 12.76 -5.75
N LEU A 136 -18.17 12.88 -7.01
CA LEU A 136 -17.11 12.02 -7.52
C LEU A 136 -15.77 12.53 -6.98
N PHE A 137 -14.93 11.62 -6.50
CA PHE A 137 -13.69 11.95 -5.82
C PHE A 137 -12.47 11.30 -6.47
N GLY A 138 -12.59 10.02 -6.85
CA GLY A 138 -11.50 9.25 -7.41
C GLY A 138 -11.82 8.75 -8.82
N VAL A 139 -10.79 8.70 -9.65
CA VAL A 139 -10.82 8.08 -10.97
C VAL A 139 -9.51 7.35 -11.19
N ASP A 140 -9.59 6.16 -11.75
CA ASP A 140 -8.43 5.46 -12.27
C ASP A 140 -8.76 4.74 -13.57
N CYS A 141 -7.93 4.94 -14.57
CA CYS A 141 -8.05 4.36 -15.89
C CYS A 141 -6.78 3.56 -16.18
N VAL A 142 -6.86 2.23 -16.08
CA VAL A 142 -5.72 1.35 -16.43
C VAL A 142 -5.48 1.26 -17.94
N ALA A 143 -6.48 1.66 -18.73
CA ALA A 143 -6.42 1.82 -20.17
C ALA A 143 -7.48 2.82 -20.63
N ALA A 144 -7.35 3.34 -21.85
CA ALA A 144 -8.35 4.23 -22.45
C ALA A 144 -9.77 3.63 -22.50
N THR A 145 -9.87 2.30 -22.47
CA THR A 145 -11.13 1.54 -22.49
C THR A 145 -11.44 0.85 -21.16
N GLN A 146 -10.80 1.27 -20.06
CA GLN A 146 -11.06 0.68 -18.75
C GLN A 146 -10.87 1.75 -17.67
N CYS A 147 -11.92 2.53 -17.45
CA CYS A 147 -11.97 3.56 -16.42
C CYS A 147 -12.92 3.16 -15.30
N VAL A 148 -12.48 3.39 -14.06
CA VAL A 148 -13.26 3.23 -12.83
C VAL A 148 -13.28 4.57 -12.10
N VAL A 149 -14.48 5.03 -11.78
CA VAL A 149 -14.74 6.28 -11.07
C VAL A 149 -15.51 5.95 -9.79
N VAL A 150 -15.20 6.63 -8.70
CA VAL A 150 -15.85 6.41 -7.41
C VAL A 150 -16.30 7.70 -6.77
N GLY A 151 -17.40 7.64 -6.02
CA GLY A 151 -17.94 8.78 -5.31
C GLY A 151 -19.07 8.42 -4.35
N GLY A 152 -19.81 9.44 -3.91
CA GLY A 152 -20.85 9.30 -2.89
C GLY A 152 -22.10 8.53 -3.30
N THR A 153 -22.23 8.17 -4.59
CA THR A 153 -23.37 7.40 -5.09
C THR A 153 -22.96 6.06 -5.72
N GLY A 154 -21.71 5.64 -5.58
CA GLY A 154 -21.22 4.32 -5.98
C GLY A 154 -19.99 4.33 -6.87
N VAL A 155 -19.81 3.21 -7.57
CA VAL A 155 -18.76 2.98 -8.57
C VAL A 155 -19.35 3.19 -9.96
N PHE A 156 -18.59 3.81 -10.85
CA PHE A 156 -18.97 4.04 -12.24
C PHE A 156 -17.87 3.50 -13.13
N THR A 157 -18.22 2.68 -14.12
CA THR A 157 -17.24 2.09 -15.05
C THR A 157 -17.55 2.48 -16.48
N SER A 158 -16.51 2.64 -17.30
CA SER A 158 -16.66 2.92 -18.73
C SER A 158 -15.56 2.28 -19.55
N ALA A 159 -15.94 1.79 -20.73
CA ALA A 159 -15.01 1.37 -21.79
C ALA A 159 -14.80 2.44 -22.87
N ASN A 160 -15.45 3.59 -22.73
CA ASN A 160 -15.31 4.74 -23.61
C ASN A 160 -15.63 6.01 -22.81
N PRO A 161 -14.67 6.55 -22.04
CA PRO A 161 -14.92 7.67 -21.15
C PRO A 161 -15.37 8.95 -21.87
N THR A 162 -15.06 9.09 -23.17
CA THR A 162 -15.50 10.21 -24.03
C THR A 162 -16.86 9.97 -24.67
N GLY A 163 -17.48 8.79 -24.47
CA GLY A 163 -18.72 8.36 -25.12
C GLY A 163 -20.00 8.97 -24.56
N GLY A 164 -19.91 10.02 -23.73
CA GLY A 164 -21.05 10.69 -23.14
C GLY A 164 -21.72 9.92 -21.98
N PRO A 165 -22.91 10.37 -21.52
CA PRO A 165 -23.52 9.90 -20.27
C PRO A 165 -23.83 8.39 -20.25
N THR A 166 -24.20 7.83 -21.40
CA THR A 166 -24.62 6.42 -21.55
C THR A 166 -23.46 5.44 -21.60
N ALA A 167 -22.22 5.94 -21.78
CA ALA A 167 -21.02 5.11 -21.74
C ALA A 167 -20.61 4.71 -20.30
N TRP A 168 -21.31 5.23 -19.28
CA TRP A 168 -21.00 5.00 -17.87
C TRP A 168 -22.04 4.09 -17.21
N VAL A 169 -21.55 2.99 -16.64
CA VAL A 169 -22.39 2.04 -15.91
C VAL A 169 -22.20 2.25 -14.41
N ARG A 170 -23.30 2.53 -13.70
CA ARG A 170 -23.32 2.72 -12.25
C ARG A 170 -23.54 1.39 -11.51
N THR A 171 -22.70 1.15 -10.51
CA THR A 171 -22.81 0.07 -9.54
C THR A 171 -22.93 0.65 -8.13
N VAL A 172 -23.96 0.26 -7.38
CA VAL A 172 -24.14 0.67 -5.98
C VAL A 172 -23.68 -0.47 -5.08
N LEU A 173 -22.70 -0.19 -4.22
CA LEU A 173 -22.20 -1.17 -3.27
C LEU A 173 -23.12 -1.29 -2.05
N PRO A 174 -23.20 -2.47 -1.40
CA PRO A 174 -23.93 -2.63 -0.15
C PRO A 174 -23.54 -1.58 0.89
N GLY A 175 -24.52 -1.04 1.62
CA GLY A 175 -24.29 0.03 2.59
C GLY A 175 -24.13 1.43 1.99
N ASN A 176 -24.04 1.56 0.67
CA ASN A 176 -23.84 2.83 -0.05
C ASN A 176 -22.69 3.69 0.55
N PRO A 177 -21.47 3.13 0.66
CA PRO A 177 -20.34 3.82 1.25
C PRO A 177 -19.98 5.07 0.45
N LEU A 178 -19.57 6.13 1.15
CA LEU A 178 -19.00 7.32 0.55
C LEU A 178 -17.56 7.02 0.09
N LEU A 179 -17.41 6.49 -1.13
CA LEU A 179 -16.11 6.15 -1.69
C LEU A 179 -15.29 7.43 -1.98
N ARG A 180 -14.00 7.40 -1.67
CA ARG A 180 -13.09 8.55 -1.72
C ARG A 180 -11.97 8.39 -2.72
N GLY A 181 -11.36 7.21 -2.79
CA GLY A 181 -10.28 6.91 -3.71
C GLY A 181 -10.49 5.56 -4.38
N VAL A 182 -9.88 5.40 -5.55
CA VAL A 182 -9.79 4.12 -6.25
C VAL A 182 -8.40 4.01 -6.86
N SER A 183 -7.82 2.81 -6.83
CA SER A 183 -6.62 2.47 -7.59
C SER A 183 -6.77 1.07 -8.14
N CYS A 184 -6.46 0.93 -9.42
CA CYS A 184 -6.58 -0.26 -10.22
C CYS A 184 -5.22 -0.59 -10.85
N THR A 185 -4.91 -1.89 -10.91
CA THR A 185 -3.69 -2.40 -11.55
C THR A 185 -4.00 -3.78 -12.11
N GLY A 186 -3.81 -3.96 -13.41
CA GLY A 186 -4.24 -5.18 -14.08
C GLY A 186 -5.74 -5.40 -13.90
N THR A 187 -6.11 -6.48 -13.21
CA THR A 187 -7.51 -6.81 -12.92
C THR A 187 -7.98 -6.32 -11.55
N LEU A 188 -7.06 -6.10 -10.61
CA LEU A 188 -7.39 -5.65 -9.27
C LEU A 188 -7.82 -4.18 -9.29
N CYS A 189 -8.93 -3.86 -8.62
CA CYS A 189 -9.25 -2.52 -8.17
C CYS A 189 -9.50 -2.53 -6.66
N VAL A 190 -9.00 -1.51 -5.99
CA VAL A 190 -9.25 -1.25 -4.58
C VAL A 190 -9.86 0.14 -4.43
N ALA A 191 -10.94 0.26 -3.65
CA ALA A 191 -11.58 1.53 -3.33
C ALA A 191 -11.56 1.77 -1.81
N SER A 192 -11.21 2.99 -1.41
CA SER A 192 -11.24 3.46 -0.02
C SER A 192 -12.50 4.29 0.23
N ALA A 193 -13.03 4.23 1.45
CA ALA A 193 -14.26 4.93 1.82
C ALA A 193 -14.10 5.82 3.06
N PHE A 194 -14.96 6.84 3.15
CA PHE A 194 -14.97 7.80 4.24
C PHE A 194 -15.41 7.21 5.59
N ASN A 195 -16.14 6.09 5.57
CA ASN A 195 -16.51 5.33 6.77
C ASN A 195 -15.45 4.29 7.16
N GLY A 196 -14.25 4.35 6.60
CA GLY A 196 -13.16 3.42 6.91
C GLY A 196 -13.20 2.09 6.17
N GLU A 197 -14.20 1.85 5.32
CA GLU A 197 -14.25 0.62 4.53
C GLU A 197 -13.21 0.61 3.41
N ILE A 198 -12.69 -0.59 3.14
CA ILE A 198 -11.93 -0.90 1.92
C ILE A 198 -12.74 -1.90 1.10
N TRP A 199 -12.90 -1.64 -0.19
CA TRP A 199 -13.57 -2.51 -1.14
C TRP A 199 -12.60 -3.00 -2.20
N THR A 200 -12.71 -4.27 -2.58
CA THR A 200 -11.81 -4.89 -3.57
C THR A 200 -12.61 -5.62 -4.65
N THR A 201 -12.08 -5.66 -5.86
CA THR A 201 -12.63 -6.47 -6.95
C THR A 201 -11.52 -6.87 -7.92
N THR A 202 -11.70 -7.98 -8.64
CA THR A 202 -10.90 -8.33 -9.82
C THR A 202 -11.72 -8.20 -11.12
N ASN A 203 -12.93 -7.67 -11.03
CA ASN A 203 -13.83 -7.44 -12.16
C ASN A 203 -14.74 -6.24 -11.87
N ALA A 204 -14.24 -5.03 -12.11
CA ALA A 204 -14.95 -3.79 -11.79
C ALA A 204 -16.29 -3.63 -12.53
N THR A 205 -16.47 -4.28 -13.68
CA THR A 205 -17.72 -4.25 -14.46
C THR A 205 -18.72 -5.34 -14.05
N GLY A 206 -18.34 -6.25 -13.16
CA GLY A 206 -19.18 -7.36 -12.69
C GLY A 206 -20.33 -6.97 -11.75
N GLY A 207 -20.62 -5.68 -11.60
CA GLY A 207 -21.67 -5.17 -10.72
C GLY A 207 -21.37 -5.36 -9.23
N ALA A 208 -22.37 -5.14 -8.38
CA ALA A 208 -22.17 -5.08 -6.93
C ALA A 208 -21.66 -6.39 -6.31
N SER A 209 -22.02 -7.55 -6.88
CA SER A 209 -21.58 -8.86 -6.40
C SER A 209 -20.12 -9.17 -6.71
N ALA A 210 -19.49 -8.45 -7.64
CA ALA A 210 -18.07 -8.59 -7.94
C ALA A 210 -17.18 -7.80 -6.96
N TRP A 211 -17.76 -6.89 -6.17
CA TRP A 211 -17.05 -6.11 -5.17
C TRP A 211 -17.21 -6.74 -3.80
N THR A 212 -16.09 -6.92 -3.10
CA THR A 212 -16.03 -7.51 -1.76
C THR A 212 -15.51 -6.48 -0.77
N SER A 213 -16.27 -6.22 0.30
CA SER A 213 -15.79 -5.41 1.43
C SER A 213 -14.71 -6.18 2.19
N ALA A 214 -13.55 -5.56 2.36
CA ALA A 214 -12.51 -5.97 3.28
C ALA A 214 -12.80 -5.46 4.71
N GLY A 215 -13.94 -4.80 4.96
CA GLY A 215 -14.30 -4.24 6.26
C GLY A 215 -13.55 -2.95 6.58
N GLN A 216 -13.51 -2.59 7.87
CA GLN A 216 -12.93 -1.35 8.41
C GLN A 216 -11.64 -1.65 9.20
N PRO A 217 -10.52 -2.00 8.53
CA PRO A 217 -9.30 -2.48 9.19
C PRO A 217 -8.64 -1.49 10.15
N ALA A 218 -8.96 -0.20 10.03
CA ALA A 218 -8.44 0.85 10.89
C ALA A 218 -9.54 1.57 11.71
N GLY A 219 -10.70 0.94 11.89
CA GLY A 219 -11.89 1.55 12.49
C GLY A 219 -12.69 2.40 11.50
N GLU A 220 -13.66 3.17 11.99
CA GLU A 220 -14.62 3.91 11.16
C GLU A 220 -14.10 5.25 10.61
N GLU A 221 -12.81 5.52 10.78
CA GLU A 221 -12.19 6.77 10.35
C GLU A 221 -12.02 6.84 8.82
N PRO A 222 -12.07 8.05 8.23
CA PRO A 222 -11.88 8.21 6.79
C PRO A 222 -10.58 7.60 6.26
N LEU A 223 -10.74 6.80 5.20
CA LEU A 223 -9.65 6.37 4.34
C LEU A 223 -9.74 7.15 3.02
N LEU A 224 -8.65 7.83 2.66
CA LEU A 224 -8.63 8.80 1.56
C LEU A 224 -7.65 8.34 0.49
N GLY A 225 -6.38 8.70 0.62
CA GLY A 225 -5.34 8.38 -0.36
C GLY A 225 -5.22 6.87 -0.58
N ILE A 226 -5.10 6.45 -1.84
CA ILE A 226 -4.93 5.05 -2.20
C ILE A 226 -4.02 4.93 -3.43
N SER A 227 -3.14 3.94 -3.42
CA SER A 227 -2.33 3.58 -4.58
C SER A 227 -2.01 2.09 -4.53
N CYS A 228 -2.09 1.43 -5.68
CA CYS A 228 -1.67 0.06 -5.89
C CYS A 228 -0.55 0.03 -6.92
N PHE A 229 0.68 -0.22 -6.46
CA PHE A 229 1.82 -0.44 -7.34
C PHE A 229 1.67 -1.74 -8.17
N SER A 230 1.04 -2.75 -7.57
CA SER A 230 0.77 -4.04 -8.22
C SER A 230 -0.45 -4.71 -7.59
N GLU A 231 -0.93 -5.79 -8.20
CA GLU A 231 -2.03 -6.60 -7.62
C GLU A 231 -1.70 -7.18 -6.23
N ALA A 232 -0.42 -7.16 -5.83
CA ALA A 232 0.09 -7.67 -4.57
C ALA A 232 0.73 -6.59 -3.70
N LEU A 233 0.58 -5.30 -4.01
CA LEU A 233 1.02 -4.21 -3.13
C LEU A 233 0.11 -3.00 -3.32
N CYS A 234 -0.75 -2.79 -2.33
CA CYS A 234 -1.61 -1.62 -2.25
C CYS A 234 -1.42 -0.92 -0.92
N MET A 235 -1.58 0.40 -0.94
CA MET A 235 -1.55 1.23 0.25
C MET A 235 -2.80 2.10 0.33
N VAL A 236 -3.25 2.34 1.56
CA VAL A 236 -4.35 3.25 1.86
C VAL A 236 -3.94 4.16 3.01
N GLY A 237 -4.06 5.45 2.81
CA GLY A 237 -3.84 6.48 3.81
C GLY A 237 -5.12 6.83 4.56
N GLY A 238 -5.00 7.10 5.85
CA GLY A 238 -6.07 7.63 6.69
C GLY A 238 -5.53 8.64 7.69
N GLU A 239 -6.29 8.89 8.75
CA GLU A 239 -5.88 9.82 9.81
C GLU A 239 -4.70 9.28 10.64
N GLY A 240 -3.50 9.83 10.42
CA GLY A 240 -2.29 9.50 11.15
C GLY A 240 -1.82 8.06 10.99
N LYS A 241 -2.27 7.37 9.94
CA LYS A 241 -2.01 5.95 9.72
C LYS A 241 -1.99 5.61 8.24
N VAL A 242 -1.24 4.56 7.93
CA VAL A 242 -1.18 3.95 6.61
C VAL A 242 -1.43 2.46 6.73
N LEU A 243 -2.23 1.92 5.82
CA LEU A 243 -2.47 0.49 5.68
C LEU A 243 -1.74 0.02 4.44
N VAL A 244 -0.93 -1.04 4.58
CA VAL A 244 -0.18 -1.61 3.45
C VAL A 244 -0.52 -3.07 3.33
N SER A 245 -1.19 -3.44 2.24
CA SER A 245 -1.56 -4.83 1.97
C SER A 245 -0.69 -5.42 0.88
N THR A 246 -0.17 -6.63 1.14
CA THR A 246 0.42 -7.46 0.09
C THR A 246 -0.52 -8.53 -0.45
N LEU A 247 -1.77 -8.56 0.02
CA LEU A 247 -2.80 -9.53 -0.34
C LEU A 247 -4.19 -8.84 -0.30
N PRO A 248 -4.45 -7.82 -1.13
CA PRO A 248 -5.56 -6.88 -0.94
C PRO A 248 -6.95 -7.53 -0.83
N THR A 249 -7.13 -8.70 -1.45
CA THR A 249 -8.40 -9.44 -1.52
C THR A 249 -8.66 -10.38 -0.33
N GLN A 250 -7.76 -10.48 0.65
CA GLN A 250 -7.87 -11.45 1.76
C GLN A 250 -8.62 -10.89 2.99
N GLY A 251 -9.50 -9.91 2.79
CA GLY A 251 -10.34 -9.31 3.83
C GLY A 251 -9.58 -8.44 4.84
N VAL A 252 -10.23 -8.15 5.96
CA VAL A 252 -9.79 -7.13 6.94
C VAL A 252 -8.37 -7.35 7.47
N TYR A 253 -7.98 -8.59 7.73
CA TYR A 253 -6.67 -8.92 8.28
C TYR A 253 -5.52 -8.79 7.27
N ALA A 254 -5.84 -8.60 5.98
CA ALA A 254 -4.85 -8.36 4.95
C ALA A 254 -4.37 -6.90 4.92
N TRP A 255 -4.97 -6.02 5.71
CA TRP A 255 -4.69 -4.59 5.76
C TRP A 255 -4.10 -4.19 7.12
N PRO A 256 -2.86 -4.58 7.44
CA PRO A 256 -2.21 -4.17 8.67
C PRO A 256 -2.05 -2.64 8.70
N THR A 257 -2.38 -2.05 9.85
CA THR A 257 -2.30 -0.60 10.06
C THR A 257 -0.97 -0.24 10.71
N THR A 258 -0.30 0.76 10.16
CA THR A 258 0.92 1.36 10.70
C THR A 258 0.62 2.80 11.12
N PRO A 259 0.73 3.16 12.41
CA PRO A 259 0.63 4.56 12.82
C PRO A 259 1.83 5.35 12.28
N LEU A 260 1.57 6.57 11.85
CA LEU A 260 2.60 7.52 11.42
C LEU A 260 3.03 8.42 12.60
N PRO A 261 4.27 8.92 12.61
CA PRO A 261 4.81 9.74 13.70
C PRO A 261 4.00 11.01 13.98
N ARG A 262 3.28 11.52 12.97
CA ARG A 262 2.42 12.70 13.07
C ARG A 262 1.00 12.38 12.62
N ARG A 263 0.00 12.89 13.36
CA ARG A 263 -1.42 12.59 13.14
C ARG A 263 -2.05 13.61 12.20
N PHE A 264 -2.02 13.34 10.89
CA PHE A 264 -2.72 14.14 9.88
C PHE A 264 -3.41 13.27 8.84
N GLN A 265 -4.35 13.84 8.09
CA GLN A 265 -5.09 13.08 7.08
C GLN A 265 -4.20 12.87 5.86
N ILE A 266 -3.86 11.61 5.60
CA ILE A 266 -3.16 11.23 4.36
C ILE A 266 -4.18 11.25 3.22
N VAL A 267 -4.02 12.21 2.31
CA VAL A 267 -5.02 12.54 1.28
C VAL A 267 -4.67 11.98 -0.09
N ALA A 268 -3.39 11.80 -0.39
CA ALA A 268 -2.93 11.05 -1.54
C ALA A 268 -1.70 10.22 -1.21
N SER A 269 -1.47 9.22 -2.04
CA SER A 269 -0.40 8.25 -1.90
C SER A 269 0.02 7.81 -3.29
N ASP A 270 1.31 7.58 -3.49
CA ASP A 270 1.79 6.95 -4.72
C ASP A 270 3.04 6.10 -4.44
N CYS A 271 3.11 4.93 -5.06
CA CYS A 271 4.23 4.02 -4.93
C CYS A 271 4.89 3.86 -6.31
N PRO A 272 5.91 4.67 -6.65
CA PRO A 272 6.65 4.50 -7.91
C PRO A 272 7.38 3.15 -8.00
N GLN A 273 7.67 2.52 -6.86
CA GLN A 273 8.30 1.20 -6.78
C GLN A 273 7.71 0.37 -5.64
N ALA A 274 7.93 -0.95 -5.67
CA ALA A 274 7.46 -1.84 -4.60
C ALA A 274 8.02 -1.50 -3.20
N ASN A 275 9.21 -0.89 -3.17
CA ASN A 275 9.88 -0.47 -1.95
C ASN A 275 9.78 1.04 -1.72
N LEU A 276 9.43 1.86 -2.71
CA LEU A 276 9.35 3.31 -2.54
C LEU A 276 7.91 3.79 -2.62
N CYS A 277 7.41 4.37 -1.54
CA CYS A 277 6.09 4.99 -1.49
C CYS A 277 6.15 6.39 -0.86
N ILE A 278 5.34 7.29 -1.41
CA ILE A 278 5.22 8.69 -1.03
C ILE A 278 3.77 8.96 -0.63
N LEU A 279 3.59 9.78 0.39
CA LEU A 279 2.30 10.22 0.91
C LEU A 279 2.29 11.73 1.01
N THR A 280 1.15 12.34 0.71
CA THR A 280 0.89 13.73 1.07
C THR A 280 -0.19 13.79 2.15
N SER A 281 -0.02 14.71 3.10
CA SER A 281 -1.05 15.03 4.08
C SER A 281 -1.64 16.40 3.83
N ASN A 282 -2.91 16.59 4.22
CA ASN A 282 -3.55 17.90 4.15
C ASN A 282 -2.86 18.97 5.02
N ASN A 283 -1.87 18.64 5.85
CA ASN A 283 -1.12 19.61 6.63
C ASN A 283 0.21 20.04 5.99
N GLY A 284 0.36 19.85 4.68
CA GLY A 284 1.54 20.37 3.98
C GLY A 284 2.79 19.54 4.19
N GLU A 285 2.60 18.26 4.51
CA GLU A 285 3.68 17.31 4.75
C GLU A 285 3.77 16.28 3.62
N VAL A 286 5.00 15.86 3.37
CA VAL A 286 5.30 14.68 2.58
C VAL A 286 5.88 13.61 3.51
N THR A 287 5.40 12.39 3.40
CA THR A 287 5.98 11.23 4.08
C THR A 287 6.46 10.21 3.06
N ALA A 288 7.71 9.78 3.17
CA ALA A 288 8.29 8.78 2.27
C ALA A 288 8.75 7.54 3.03
N THR A 289 8.85 6.41 2.32
CA THR A 289 9.43 5.17 2.83
C THR A 289 10.13 4.42 1.72
N SER A 290 11.24 3.75 2.06
CA SER A 290 11.90 2.73 1.23
C SER A 290 11.55 1.29 1.68
N ASN A 291 10.63 1.14 2.64
CA ASN A 291 10.13 -0.13 3.13
C ASN A 291 8.70 0.04 3.68
N PRO A 292 7.66 -0.01 2.82
CA PRO A 292 6.29 0.31 3.23
C PRO A 292 5.71 -0.67 4.27
N VAL A 293 6.29 -1.86 4.43
CA VAL A 293 5.91 -2.85 5.46
C VAL A 293 6.81 -2.83 6.70
N GLY A 294 7.75 -1.89 6.78
CA GLY A 294 8.76 -1.79 7.83
C GLY A 294 8.27 -1.24 9.18
N GLY A 295 6.98 -0.93 9.32
CA GLY A 295 6.40 -0.31 10.51
C GLY A 295 6.71 1.19 10.63
N PRO A 296 6.36 1.84 11.76
CA PRO A 296 6.35 3.30 11.88
C PRO A 296 7.70 3.98 11.63
N SER A 297 8.81 3.35 12.02
CA SER A 297 10.16 3.90 11.86
C SER A 297 10.67 3.87 10.42
N ALA A 298 10.01 3.14 9.53
CA ALA A 298 10.34 3.13 8.10
C ALA A 298 9.77 4.34 7.35
N TRP A 299 8.92 5.13 7.99
CA TRP A 299 8.27 6.30 7.40
C TRP A 299 8.91 7.58 7.92
N LEU A 300 9.36 8.42 6.98
CA LEU A 300 10.01 9.68 7.28
C LEU A 300 9.16 10.82 6.77
N THR A 301 8.80 11.73 7.67
CA THR A 301 7.91 12.85 7.38
C THR A 301 8.68 14.16 7.39
N GLU A 302 8.46 14.96 6.36
CA GLU A 302 8.95 16.34 6.27
C GLU A 302 7.77 17.30 6.11
N HIS A 303 7.80 18.40 6.88
CA HIS A 303 6.77 19.44 6.83
C HIS A 303 7.26 20.60 5.95
N LEU A 304 6.79 20.58 4.71
CA LEU A 304 7.30 21.42 3.62
C LEU A 304 6.53 22.75 3.52
N ILE A 305 5.22 22.72 3.73
CA ILE A 305 4.39 23.94 3.70
C ILE A 305 3.93 24.29 5.11
N LYS A 306 4.52 25.34 5.67
CA LYS A 306 4.25 25.78 7.05
C LYS A 306 3.22 26.91 7.09
N GLY A 307 2.41 26.94 8.14
CA GLY A 307 1.46 28.03 8.40
C GLY A 307 0.21 28.01 7.53
N VAL A 308 0.04 26.99 6.68
CA VAL A 308 -1.16 26.79 5.85
C VAL A 308 -1.84 25.50 6.30
N THR A 309 -3.12 25.59 6.66
CA THR A 309 -3.96 24.41 6.92
C THR A 309 -4.56 23.91 5.61
N ASN A 310 -4.76 22.60 5.48
CA ASN A 310 -5.31 21.99 4.26
C ASN A 310 -4.50 22.38 3.01
N ALA A 311 -3.18 22.18 3.08
CA ALA A 311 -2.20 22.70 2.14
C ALA A 311 -1.90 21.78 0.95
N LEU A 312 -1.83 20.46 1.13
CA LEU A 312 -1.49 19.50 0.07
C LEU A 312 -2.61 18.49 -0.16
N PHE A 313 -2.78 18.07 -1.42
CA PHE A 313 -3.82 17.14 -1.84
C PHE A 313 -3.34 16.19 -2.93
N GLY A 314 -3.03 16.69 -4.12
CA GLY A 314 -2.61 15.87 -5.25
C GLY A 314 -1.19 15.35 -5.10
N LEU A 315 -0.93 14.14 -5.59
CA LEU A 315 0.39 13.52 -5.66
C LEU A 315 0.45 12.61 -6.89
N SER A 316 1.55 12.69 -7.63
CA SER A 316 1.91 11.70 -8.65
C SER A 316 3.42 11.54 -8.72
N CYS A 317 3.86 10.29 -8.70
CA CYS A 317 5.24 9.84 -8.72
C CYS A 317 5.40 8.80 -9.84
N PRO A 318 5.58 9.23 -11.10
CA PRO A 318 5.76 8.30 -12.21
C PRO A 318 7.04 7.46 -12.11
N SER A 319 8.02 7.89 -11.29
CA SER A 319 9.26 7.15 -11.07
C SER A 319 9.89 7.54 -9.73
N GLU A 320 10.99 6.87 -9.37
CA GLU A 320 11.82 7.26 -8.23
C GLU A 320 12.56 8.59 -8.45
N LEU A 321 12.61 9.10 -9.69
CA LEU A 321 13.34 10.31 -10.07
C LEU A 321 12.41 11.50 -10.37
N LEU A 322 11.11 11.33 -10.20
CA LEU A 322 10.15 12.42 -10.33
C LEU A 322 8.92 12.12 -9.47
N CYS A 323 8.70 12.99 -8.49
CA CYS A 323 7.44 13.13 -7.79
C CYS A 323 6.97 14.58 -7.84
N VAL A 324 5.68 14.76 -8.04
CA VAL A 324 5.00 16.06 -8.01
C VAL A 324 3.81 15.98 -7.06
N ALA A 325 3.84 16.80 -6.02
CA ALA A 325 2.72 17.04 -5.13
C ALA A 325 2.15 18.43 -5.37
N ALA A 326 0.84 18.59 -5.15
CA ALA A 326 0.16 19.86 -5.38
C ALA A 326 -0.91 20.13 -4.34
N GLY A 327 -1.27 21.39 -4.17
CA GLY A 327 -2.37 21.74 -3.30
C GLY A 327 -2.80 23.20 -3.37
N LYS A 328 -3.02 23.79 -2.19
CA LYS A 328 -3.67 25.09 -2.03
C LYS A 328 -2.82 26.21 -2.63
N PHE A 329 -3.46 27.25 -3.14
CA PHE A 329 -2.83 28.46 -3.70
C PHE A 329 -1.93 28.20 -4.92
N GLY A 330 -2.02 27.02 -5.53
CA GLY A 330 -1.11 26.60 -6.59
C GLY A 330 0.30 26.27 -6.10
N GLN A 331 0.42 25.79 -4.87
CA GLN A 331 1.66 25.21 -4.38
C GLN A 331 1.94 23.89 -5.11
N ILE A 332 3.11 23.82 -5.73
CA ILE A 332 3.66 22.65 -6.40
C ILE A 332 4.96 22.27 -5.69
N LEU A 333 5.07 21.02 -5.27
CA LEU A 333 6.28 20.44 -4.69
C LEU A 333 6.83 19.41 -5.66
N THR A 334 8.08 19.57 -6.08
CA THR A 334 8.75 18.60 -6.95
C THR A 334 9.98 18.02 -6.29
N SER A 335 10.23 16.73 -6.51
CA SER A 335 11.48 16.08 -6.10
C SER A 335 11.96 15.10 -7.14
N THR A 336 13.28 15.04 -7.31
CA THR A 336 13.97 14.00 -8.09
C THR A 336 14.62 12.93 -7.21
N GLN A 337 14.48 13.05 -5.88
CA GLN A 337 14.97 12.10 -4.89
C GLN A 337 13.99 12.02 -3.70
N PRO A 338 12.71 11.66 -3.95
CA PRO A 338 11.66 11.67 -2.94
C PRO A 338 11.95 10.71 -1.76
N SER A 339 12.79 9.70 -1.94
CA SER A 339 13.21 8.79 -0.86
C SER A 339 14.10 9.46 0.19
N ALA A 340 14.78 10.56 -0.14
CA ALA A 340 15.65 11.32 0.77
C ALA A 340 14.88 12.26 1.71
N THR A 341 13.54 12.16 1.75
CA THR A 341 12.70 12.98 2.61
C THR A 341 13.04 12.74 4.08
N GLY A 342 13.46 13.80 4.78
CA GLY A 342 13.49 13.84 6.23
C GLY A 342 14.60 13.10 7.01
N GLN A 343 15.64 12.47 6.43
CA GLN A 343 16.79 11.94 7.21
C GLN A 343 18.13 11.89 6.44
N PRO A 344 19.30 11.96 7.13
CA PRO A 344 20.53 11.33 6.65
C PRO A 344 20.34 9.82 6.48
N GLU A 345 21.04 9.22 5.51
CA GLU A 345 20.88 7.83 5.05
C GLU A 345 20.53 6.82 6.17
N PRO A 346 19.40 6.08 6.07
CA PRO A 346 19.04 5.10 7.09
C PRO A 346 20.11 4.00 7.17
N PRO A 347 20.46 3.51 8.38
CA PRO A 347 21.30 2.33 8.48
C PRO A 347 20.64 1.17 7.71
N PRO A 348 21.44 0.31 7.06
CA PRO A 348 20.91 -0.77 6.25
C PRO A 348 19.91 -1.59 7.06
N PRO A 349 18.76 -2.00 6.46
CA PRO A 349 17.77 -2.78 7.17
C PRO A 349 18.44 -4.00 7.79
N PRO A 350 18.06 -4.40 9.02
CA PRO A 350 18.63 -5.58 9.63
C PRO A 350 18.43 -6.78 8.69
N PRO A 351 19.36 -7.74 8.62
CA PRO A 351 19.21 -8.90 7.76
C PRO A 351 17.85 -9.59 7.99
N ALA A 352 17.24 -10.07 6.90
CA ALA A 352 15.99 -10.81 6.98
C ALA A 352 16.09 -11.92 8.05
N PRO A 353 15.06 -12.07 8.91
CA PRO A 353 15.12 -13.05 9.98
C PRO A 353 15.19 -14.46 9.40
N THR A 354 15.96 -15.33 10.02
CA THR A 354 15.98 -16.75 9.66
C THR A 354 14.95 -17.51 10.49
N THR A 355 14.47 -18.63 9.93
CA THR A 355 13.50 -19.48 10.61
C THR A 355 14.21 -20.68 11.19
N LEU A 356 14.01 -20.95 12.48
CA LEU A 356 14.56 -22.13 13.14
C LEU A 356 13.43 -23.05 13.62
N LEU A 357 13.42 -24.30 13.16
CA LEU A 357 12.60 -25.36 13.75
C LEU A 357 13.26 -25.83 15.05
N THR A 358 12.53 -25.75 16.16
CA THR A 358 12.98 -26.20 17.48
C THR A 358 12.33 -27.50 17.92
N HIS A 359 11.24 -27.92 17.28
CA HIS A 359 10.64 -29.24 17.47
C HIS A 359 9.93 -29.69 16.21
N THR A 360 10.11 -30.96 15.85
CA THR A 360 9.49 -31.62 14.70
C THR A 360 8.94 -32.99 15.09
N PRO A 361 7.90 -33.47 14.39
CA PRO A 361 7.50 -34.88 14.50
C PRO A 361 8.59 -35.78 13.90
N PRO A 362 8.57 -37.10 14.18
CA PRO A 362 9.44 -38.06 13.49
C PRO A 362 9.32 -37.96 11.97
N THR A 363 10.41 -38.19 11.25
CA THR A 363 10.44 -38.22 9.77
C THR A 363 9.59 -39.36 9.21
N LEU A 364 9.38 -40.42 9.98
CA LEU A 364 8.50 -41.54 9.68
C LEU A 364 7.63 -41.87 10.89
N ILE A 365 6.31 -41.89 10.69
CA ILE A 365 5.32 -42.25 11.72
C ILE A 365 4.64 -43.55 11.29
N HIS A 366 4.85 -44.63 12.05
CA HIS A 366 4.17 -45.91 11.83
C HIS A 366 2.89 -46.00 12.65
N LEU A 367 1.76 -46.14 11.96
CA LEU A 367 0.46 -46.38 12.57
C LEU A 367 0.15 -47.87 12.59
N GLY A 368 -0.40 -48.35 13.70
CA GLY A 368 -1.02 -49.66 13.77
C GLY A 368 -2.23 -49.76 12.84
N VAL A 369 -2.65 -50.99 12.51
CA VAL A 369 -3.71 -51.28 11.53
C VAL A 369 -4.99 -50.45 11.80
N ARG A 370 -5.39 -50.31 13.06
CA ARG A 370 -6.59 -49.57 13.51
C ARG A 370 -6.29 -48.23 14.19
N THR A 371 -5.05 -47.76 14.17
CA THR A 371 -4.67 -46.51 14.84
C THR A 371 -5.19 -45.30 14.05
N PRO A 372 -5.85 -44.31 14.68
CA PRO A 372 -6.34 -43.11 14.00
C PRO A 372 -5.21 -42.21 13.50
N ALA A 373 -5.57 -41.24 12.66
CA ALA A 373 -4.65 -40.24 12.13
C ALA A 373 -3.95 -39.46 13.26
N PRO A 374 -2.61 -39.33 13.25
CA PRO A 374 -1.87 -38.64 14.29
C PRO A 374 -2.05 -37.12 14.21
N THR A 375 -1.88 -36.45 15.34
CA THR A 375 -1.68 -35.00 15.40
C THR A 375 -0.20 -34.72 15.54
N VAL A 376 0.37 -34.04 14.55
CA VAL A 376 1.77 -33.59 14.57
C VAL A 376 1.87 -32.17 15.11
N ALA A 377 3.01 -31.85 15.74
CA ALA A 377 3.30 -30.53 16.28
C ALA A 377 4.67 -30.05 15.80
N PHE A 378 4.73 -28.77 15.44
CA PHE A 378 5.96 -28.07 15.06
C PHE A 378 6.17 -26.89 16.01
N ARG A 379 7.36 -26.78 16.59
CA ARG A 379 7.79 -25.55 17.27
C ARG A 379 8.87 -24.89 16.42
N PHE A 380 8.79 -23.57 16.31
CA PHE A 380 9.73 -22.76 15.56
C PHE A 380 9.86 -21.39 16.20
N LYS A 381 10.98 -20.72 15.93
CA LYS A 381 11.23 -19.34 16.32
C LYS A 381 11.93 -18.58 15.19
N GLY A 382 11.80 -17.27 15.21
CA GLY A 382 12.59 -16.37 14.38
C GLY A 382 13.94 -16.14 15.04
N GLN A 383 14.97 -15.96 14.23
CA GLN A 383 16.32 -15.58 14.66
C GLN A 383 16.73 -14.33 13.90
N GLY A 384 17.27 -13.34 14.61
CA GLY A 384 17.58 -12.00 14.08
C GLY A 384 16.98 -10.89 14.95
N THR A 385 16.70 -9.75 14.35
CA THR A 385 16.08 -8.60 15.02
C THR A 385 14.56 -8.73 14.97
N GLY A 386 13.93 -8.89 16.13
CA GLY A 386 12.46 -9.02 16.27
C GLY A 386 11.74 -7.67 16.30
N PRO A 387 10.39 -7.66 16.34
CA PRO A 387 9.47 -8.80 16.50
C PRO A 387 9.35 -9.69 15.25
N PHE A 388 8.91 -10.95 15.44
CA PHE A 388 8.77 -11.93 14.36
C PHE A 388 7.34 -12.41 14.19
N TRP A 389 6.96 -12.61 12.94
CA TRP A 389 5.75 -13.31 12.55
C TRP A 389 6.08 -14.48 11.64
N PHE A 390 5.16 -15.43 11.50
CA PHE A 390 5.40 -16.65 10.73
C PHE A 390 4.29 -16.90 9.72
N ARG A 391 4.68 -17.39 8.56
CA ARG A 391 3.76 -17.95 7.56
C ARG A 391 4.01 -19.43 7.43
N CYS A 392 3.00 -20.24 7.77
CA CYS A 392 3.06 -21.69 7.75
C CYS A 392 2.22 -22.24 6.60
N ARG A 393 2.72 -23.29 5.96
CA ARG A 393 2.04 -24.07 4.92
C ARG A 393 2.26 -25.55 5.20
N LEU A 394 1.18 -26.34 5.20
CA LEU A 394 1.25 -27.79 5.29
C LEU A 394 0.69 -28.38 4.00
N ASP A 395 1.51 -29.14 3.30
CA ASP A 395 1.21 -29.77 2.02
C ASP A 395 0.78 -28.73 0.97
N SER A 396 -0.23 -29.06 0.17
CA SER A 396 -0.75 -28.19 -0.88
C SER A 396 -1.60 -27.02 -0.37
N LYS A 397 -1.93 -26.96 0.93
CA LYS A 397 -2.80 -25.91 1.49
C LYS A 397 -2.19 -24.51 1.31
N PRO A 398 -3.00 -23.45 1.21
CA PRO A 398 -2.51 -22.07 1.19
C PRO A 398 -1.69 -21.74 2.44
N GLY A 399 -0.62 -20.95 2.27
CA GLY A 399 0.19 -20.51 3.40
C GLY A 399 -0.52 -19.41 4.18
N ARG A 400 -0.64 -19.57 5.50
CA ARG A 400 -1.36 -18.67 6.42
C ARG A 400 -0.47 -18.19 7.57
N ILE A 401 -0.85 -17.07 8.19
CA ILE A 401 -0.19 -16.62 9.42
C ILE A 401 -0.41 -17.66 10.52
N CYS A 402 0.63 -17.91 11.31
CA CYS A 402 0.64 -18.95 12.33
C CYS A 402 1.53 -18.54 13.51
N THR A 403 1.31 -19.21 14.64
CA THR A 403 2.15 -19.13 15.84
C THR A 403 2.72 -20.52 16.16
N ALA A 404 3.82 -20.55 16.91
CA ALA A 404 4.35 -21.77 17.49
C ALA A 404 3.69 -22.04 18.86
N PRO A 405 3.29 -23.29 19.18
CA PRO A 405 3.37 -24.50 18.35
C PRO A 405 2.27 -24.57 17.28
N PHE A 406 2.64 -24.92 16.05
CA PHE A 406 1.70 -25.26 14.99
C PHE A 406 1.30 -26.74 15.09
N LYS A 407 0.01 -27.03 15.25
CA LYS A 407 -0.52 -28.40 15.36
C LYS A 407 -1.45 -28.72 14.18
N ALA A 408 -1.35 -29.94 13.65
CA ALA A 408 -2.22 -30.40 12.58
C ALA A 408 -2.46 -31.91 12.64
N ARG A 409 -3.68 -32.35 12.33
CA ARG A 409 -4.00 -33.76 12.08
C ARG A 409 -3.63 -34.11 10.64
N VAL A 410 -2.92 -35.22 10.44
CA VAL A 410 -2.37 -35.62 9.13
C VAL A 410 -2.70 -37.07 8.81
N GLY A 411 -3.01 -37.35 7.54
CA GLY A 411 -3.38 -38.67 7.04
C GLY A 411 -2.18 -39.59 6.79
N VAL A 412 -2.43 -40.76 6.20
CA VAL A 412 -1.37 -41.62 5.65
C VAL A 412 -0.87 -40.99 4.35
N GLY A 413 0.45 -40.87 4.17
CA GLY A 413 1.05 -40.27 2.99
C GLY A 413 2.33 -39.50 3.27
N ASN A 414 2.84 -38.84 2.22
CA ASN A 414 3.98 -37.93 2.31
C ASN A 414 3.49 -36.52 2.63
N HIS A 415 4.15 -35.86 3.56
CA HIS A 415 3.80 -34.52 4.02
C HIS A 415 4.98 -33.56 3.97
N ALA A 416 4.68 -32.29 3.74
CA ALA A 416 5.65 -31.20 3.65
C ALA A 416 5.19 -29.98 4.44
N PHE A 417 5.83 -29.72 5.57
CA PHE A 417 5.62 -28.50 6.35
C PHE A 417 6.62 -27.44 5.92
N ARG A 418 6.12 -26.24 5.59
CA ARG A 418 6.91 -25.07 5.21
C ARG A 418 6.63 -23.95 6.20
N VAL A 419 7.67 -23.32 6.70
CA VAL A 419 7.56 -22.16 7.59
C VAL A 419 8.61 -21.12 7.23
N ARG A 420 8.20 -19.85 7.22
CA ARG A 420 9.11 -18.71 7.07
C ARG A 420 8.78 -17.64 8.11
N ALA A 421 9.82 -17.09 8.72
CA ALA A 421 9.78 -15.92 9.55
C ALA A 421 9.79 -14.66 8.68
N PHE A 422 9.16 -13.59 9.16
CA PHE A 422 9.27 -12.25 8.60
C PHE A 422 9.26 -11.23 9.75
N GLY A 423 9.92 -10.10 9.55
CA GLY A 423 10.12 -9.06 10.56
C GLY A 423 10.57 -7.74 9.95
N PRO A 424 11.04 -6.78 10.77
CA PRO A 424 11.44 -5.44 10.32
C PRO A 424 12.50 -5.40 9.19
N GLY A 425 13.35 -6.45 9.11
CA GLY A 425 14.35 -6.64 8.05
C GLY A 425 13.85 -7.32 6.76
N GLY A 426 12.53 -7.49 6.60
CA GLY A 426 11.92 -8.22 5.49
C GLY A 426 11.59 -9.68 5.82
N GLY A 427 11.22 -10.44 4.80
CA GLY A 427 10.92 -11.87 4.93
C GLY A 427 12.16 -12.74 4.75
N ALA A 428 12.25 -13.87 5.47
CA ALA A 428 13.32 -14.84 5.28
C ALA A 428 13.51 -15.18 3.79
N ALA A 429 14.75 -15.06 3.29
CA ALA A 429 15.08 -15.33 1.89
C ALA A 429 14.76 -16.77 1.48
N THR A 430 14.83 -17.70 2.43
CA THR A 430 14.51 -19.11 2.23
C THR A 430 13.38 -19.56 3.16
N THR A 431 12.40 -20.26 2.57
CA THR A 431 11.36 -20.92 3.35
C THR A 431 11.90 -22.25 3.85
N LEU A 432 11.89 -22.46 5.17
CA LEU A 432 12.32 -23.73 5.75
C LEU A 432 11.28 -24.81 5.39
N LEU A 433 11.75 -25.92 4.82
CA LEU A 433 10.95 -27.07 4.42
C LEU A 433 11.31 -28.30 5.26
N TYR A 434 10.33 -28.91 5.90
CA TYR A 434 10.43 -30.18 6.60
C TYR A 434 9.52 -31.23 5.95
N ARG A 435 10.06 -32.41 5.63
CA ARG A 435 9.32 -33.51 5.03
C ARG A 435 9.23 -34.68 6.00
N PHE A 436 8.06 -35.31 6.05
CA PHE A 436 7.84 -36.52 6.85
C PHE A 436 6.79 -37.42 6.18
N LYS A 437 6.76 -38.68 6.58
CA LYS A 437 5.85 -39.70 6.05
C LYS A 437 5.06 -40.36 7.16
N VAL A 438 3.79 -40.63 6.89
CA VAL A 438 2.92 -41.41 7.76
C VAL A 438 2.56 -42.70 7.02
N GLU A 439 2.86 -43.84 7.63
CA GLU A 439 2.59 -45.16 7.07
C GLU A 439 1.69 -45.98 7.99
N ARG A 440 0.96 -46.94 7.42
CA ARG A 440 0.10 -47.85 8.15
C ARG A 440 0.60 -49.27 8.00
N ALA A 441 0.69 -50.00 9.10
CA ALA A 441 1.02 -51.41 9.08
C ALA A 441 0.01 -52.22 8.25
N ASN A 442 0.51 -53.11 7.40
CA ASN A 442 -0.33 -54.03 6.65
C ASN A 442 -1.00 -55.04 7.60
N PRO A 443 -2.28 -55.39 7.38
CA PRO A 443 -2.89 -56.50 8.09
C PRO A 443 -2.11 -57.80 7.81
N LYS A 444 -1.81 -58.57 8.86
CA LYS A 444 -1.19 -59.90 8.68
C LYS A 444 -2.07 -60.74 7.74
N PRO A 445 -1.48 -61.47 6.77
CA PRO A 445 -2.24 -62.39 5.93
C PRO A 445 -2.99 -63.40 6.81
N LYS A 446 -4.27 -63.66 6.52
CA LYS A 446 -5.01 -64.72 7.22
C LYS A 446 -4.30 -66.06 6.99
N PRO A 447 -4.08 -66.89 8.03
CA PRO A 447 -3.53 -68.23 7.85
C PRO A 447 -4.36 -69.03 6.85
N LYS A 448 -3.71 -69.72 5.90
CA LYS A 448 -4.41 -70.60 4.95
C LYS A 448 -5.20 -71.66 5.74
N PRO A 449 -6.47 -71.95 5.37
CA PRO A 449 -7.23 -73.02 6.01
C PRO A 449 -6.47 -74.34 5.92
N LYS A 450 -6.34 -75.07 7.05
CA LYS A 450 -5.72 -76.41 7.06
C LYS A 450 -6.49 -77.33 6.09
N PRO A 451 -5.81 -78.17 5.28
CA PRO A 451 -6.49 -79.12 4.40
C PRO A 451 -7.36 -80.08 5.21
N LYS A 452 -8.61 -80.30 4.79
CA LYS A 452 -9.49 -81.30 5.42
C LYS A 452 -8.88 -82.71 5.23
N PRO A 453 -8.83 -83.55 6.27
CA PRO A 453 -8.30 -84.90 6.14
C PRO A 453 -9.15 -85.76 5.19
N LYS A 454 -8.49 -86.48 4.27
CA LYS A 454 -9.13 -87.45 3.37
C LYS A 454 -9.77 -88.56 4.21
N LYS A 455 -11.09 -88.75 4.06
CA LYS A 455 -11.77 -89.95 4.58
C LYS A 455 -11.29 -91.15 3.77
N HIS A 456 -10.56 -92.07 4.42
CA HIS A 456 -10.35 -93.41 3.89
C HIS A 456 -11.66 -94.19 4.01
N HIS A 457 -12.20 -94.65 2.87
CA HIS A 457 -13.21 -95.71 2.84
C HIS A 457 -12.57 -96.99 3.39
N LYS A 458 -13.15 -97.55 4.46
CA LYS A 458 -13.07 -99.00 4.71
C LYS A 458 -14.21 -99.64 3.92
N SER A 459 -13.84 -100.74 3.24
CA SER A 459 -14.65 -101.69 2.47
C SER A 459 -15.99 -102.04 3.12
#